data_AF-A0A9D1PYV6-F1
#
_entry.id   AF-A0A9D1PYV6-F1
#
_cell.length_a   1.000
_cell.length_b   1.000
_cell.length_c   1.000
_cell.angle_alpha   90.00
_cell.angle_beta   90.00
_cell.angle_gamma   90.00
#
_symmetry.space_group_name_H-M   'P 1'
#
loop_
_entity.id
_entity.type
_entity.pdbx_description
1 polymer ?
#
loop_
_entity_poly.entity_id
_entity_poly.type
_entity_poly.pdbx_seq_one_letter_code
_entity_poly.pdbx_strand_id
1 'polypeptide(L)'
;MLHFIEDELVPAMKQHNYVPSVSPLDLTFGYAGCHSSLTKTLNEVAREKNVDLFKLVVAVSAQDRKAPGRDLILNTATQLAG
;
A
#
# COMPACT_ATOMS: atom_id res chain seq x y z
N MET A 1 -6.49 -2.71 10.77
CA MET A 1 -7.22 -3.84 10.16
C MET A 1 -6.44 -4.49 9.02
N LEU A 2 -6.04 -3.76 7.96
CA LEU A 2 -5.31 -4.38 6.83
C LEU A 2 -3.94 -4.97 7.22
N HIS A 3 -3.17 -4.31 8.08
CA HIS A 3 -1.92 -4.85 8.64
C HIS A 3 -2.11 -6.20 9.36
N PHE A 4 -3.14 -6.31 10.19
CA PHE A 4 -3.45 -7.58 10.87
C PHE A 4 -3.68 -8.72 9.88
N ILE A 5 -4.37 -8.43 8.76
CA ILE A 5 -4.63 -9.45 7.74
C ILE A 5 -3.31 -9.88 7.08
N GLU A 6 -2.48 -8.92 6.67
CA GLU A 6 -1.22 -9.16 5.96
C GLU A 6 -0.15 -9.82 6.86
N ASP A 7 0.04 -9.28 8.06
CA ASP A 7 1.19 -9.57 8.92
C ASP A 7 0.92 -10.70 9.93
N GLU A 8 -0.34 -10.93 10.30
CA GLU A 8 -0.71 -11.92 11.33
C GLU A 8 -1.60 -13.04 10.76
N LEU A 9 -2.76 -12.69 10.20
CA LEU A 9 -3.77 -13.67 9.78
C LEU A 9 -3.31 -14.52 8.60
N VAL A 10 -2.82 -13.90 7.52
CA VAL A 10 -2.38 -14.63 6.33
C VAL A 10 -1.25 -15.60 6.67
N PRO A 11 -0.18 -15.20 7.39
CA PRO A 11 0.86 -16.12 7.84
C PRO A 11 0.32 -17.27 8.71
N ALA A 12 -0.56 -16.97 9.67
CA ALA A 12 -1.13 -17.98 10.55
C ALA A 12 -2.01 -19.00 9.80
N MET A 13 -2.71 -18.56 8.75
CA MET A 13 -3.65 -19.40 7.99
C MET A 13 -2.99 -20.19 6.85
N LYS A 14 -1.70 -19.98 6.55
CA LYS A 14 -0.94 -20.78 5.58
C LYS A 14 -0.95 -22.27 5.88
N GLN A 15 -0.96 -22.65 7.17
CA GLN A 15 -1.05 -24.05 7.61
C GLN A 15 -2.37 -24.74 7.21
N HIS A 16 -3.40 -23.94 6.90
CA HIS A 16 -4.71 -24.41 6.44
C HIS A 16 -4.89 -24.26 4.92
N ASN A 17 -3.79 -24.03 4.18
CA ASN A 17 -3.79 -23.76 2.74
C ASN A 17 -4.70 -22.59 2.34
N TYR A 18 -4.94 -21.65 3.26
CA TYR A 18 -5.69 -20.45 2.97
C TYR A 18 -4.81 -19.44 2.24
N VAL A 19 -5.32 -18.93 1.12
CA VAL A 19 -4.76 -17.79 0.40
C VAL A 19 -5.91 -16.83 0.14
N PRO A 20 -5.79 -15.54 0.54
CA PRO A 20 -6.84 -14.58 0.28
C PRO A 20 -7.02 -14.41 -1.24
N SER A 21 -8.27 -14.41 -1.72
CA SER A 21 -8.57 -14.18 -3.13
C SER A 21 -8.21 -12.77 -3.61
N VAL A 22 -8.16 -11.82 -2.68
CA VAL A 22 -7.73 -10.43 -2.91
C VAL A 22 -6.82 -10.06 -1.74
N SER A 23 -5.59 -9.62 -2.01
CA SER A 23 -4.69 -9.19 -0.93
C SER A 23 -5.17 -7.86 -0.32
N PRO A 24 -4.84 -7.57 0.95
CA PRO A 24 -5.07 -6.25 1.55
C PRO A 24 -4.53 -5.09 0.69
N LEU A 25 -3.42 -5.31 0.00
CA LEU A 25 -2.81 -4.33 -0.88
C LEU A 25 -3.63 -4.13 -2.17
N ASP A 26 -4.06 -5.21 -2.83
CA ASP A 26 -4.93 -5.14 -4.01
C ASP A 26 -6.27 -4.49 -3.69
N LEU A 27 -6.83 -4.79 -2.51
CA LEU A 27 -8.04 -4.14 -2.02
C LEU A 27 -7.83 -2.63 -1.86
N THR A 28 -6.68 -2.22 -1.33
CA THR A 28 -6.35 -0.80 -1.16
C THR A 28 -6.18 -0.10 -2.51
N PHE A 29 -5.53 -0.76 -3.47
CA PHE A 29 -5.41 -0.23 -4.84
C PHE A 29 -6.76 -0.07 -5.51
N GLY A 30 -7.64 -1.08 -5.43
CA GLY A 30 -9.00 -1.03 -5.96
C GLY A 30 -9.83 0.08 -5.31
N TYR A 31 -9.74 0.23 -3.98
CA TYR A 31 -10.43 1.30 -3.26
C TYR A 31 -9.92 2.70 -3.62
N ALA A 32 -8.59 2.87 -3.70
CA ALA A 32 -7.96 4.16 -3.97
C ALA A 32 -8.01 4.55 -5.47
N GLY A 33 -8.34 3.60 -6.35
CA GLY A 33 -8.33 3.80 -7.80
C GLY A 33 -6.92 3.92 -8.38
N CYS A 34 -5.93 3.28 -7.74
CA CYS A 34 -4.53 3.37 -8.10
C CYS A 34 -4.05 2.09 -8.81
N HIS A 35 -3.22 2.26 -9.84
CA HIS A 35 -2.79 1.15 -10.68
C HIS A 35 -1.65 0.37 -10.02
N SER A 36 -1.73 -0.96 -10.06
CA SER A 36 -0.76 -1.87 -9.42
C SER A 36 0.67 -1.74 -10.00
N SER A 37 0.86 -1.08 -11.14
CA SER A 37 2.20 -0.77 -11.67
C SER A 37 3.04 0.11 -10.72
N LEU A 38 2.40 0.87 -9.84
CA LEU A 38 3.07 1.77 -8.88
C LEU A 38 3.51 1.06 -7.60
N THR A 39 3.13 -0.21 -7.43
CA THR A 39 3.39 -1.00 -6.21
C THR A 39 4.86 -0.99 -5.80
N LYS A 40 5.77 -1.13 -6.77
CA LYS A 40 7.21 -1.16 -6.50
C LYS A 40 7.69 0.16 -5.92
N THR A 41 7.37 1.28 -6.56
CA THR A 41 7.78 2.62 -6.12
C THR A 41 7.16 2.99 -4.78
N LEU A 42 5.87 2.70 -4.56
CA LEU A 42 5.19 2.95 -3.30
C LEU A 42 5.80 2.14 -2.15
N ASN A 43 6.12 0.87 -2.38
CA ASN A 43 6.81 0.03 -1.39
C ASN A 43 8.21 0.54 -1.06
N GLU A 44 9.00 0.91 -2.08
CA GLU A 44 10.34 1.46 -1.88
C GLU A 44 10.29 2.73 -1.03
N VAL A 45 9.41 3.68 -1.36
CA VAL A 45 9.29 4.94 -0.63
C VAL A 45 8.71 4.73 0.77
N ALA A 46 7.71 3.85 0.93
CA ALA A 46 7.15 3.53 2.24
C ALA A 46 8.22 2.97 3.19
N ARG A 47 9.08 2.08 2.69
CA ARG A 47 10.22 1.54 3.45
C ARG A 47 11.28 2.60 3.73
N GLU A 48 11.65 3.41 2.73
CA GLU A 48 12.66 4.47 2.87
C GLU A 48 12.27 5.52 3.92
N LYS A 49 10.99 5.92 3.93
CA LYS A 49 10.45 6.92 4.86
C LYS A 49 9.85 6.32 6.13
N ASN A 50 9.89 5.00 6.27
CA ASN A 50 9.29 4.25 7.37
C ASN A 50 7.82 4.64 7.63
N VAL A 51 7.03 4.72 6.57
CA VAL A 51 5.60 5.06 6.62
C VAL A 51 4.73 3.88 6.23
N ASP A 52 3.49 3.91 6.72
CA ASP A 52 2.44 2.95 6.40
C ASP A 52 2.12 2.96 4.90
N LEU A 53 2.34 1.82 4.24
CA LEU A 53 2.13 1.66 2.80
C LEU A 53 0.68 1.92 2.39
N PHE A 54 -0.30 1.41 3.13
CA PHE A 54 -1.70 1.55 2.78
C PHE A 54 -2.14 3.01 2.90
N LYS A 55 -1.68 3.72 3.93
CA LYS A 55 -1.92 5.17 4.07
C LYS A 55 -1.26 5.96 2.95
N LEU A 56 -0.02 5.61 2.58
CA LEU A 56 0.68 6.24 1.47
C LEU A 56 -0.09 6.06 0.15
N VAL A 57 -0.56 4.85 -0.15
CA VAL A 57 -1.37 4.56 -1.35
C VAL A 57 -2.61 5.45 -1.38
N VAL A 58 -3.38 5.51 -0.29
CA VAL A 58 -4.61 6.31 -0.22
C VAL A 58 -4.30 7.81 -0.38
N ALA A 59 -3.28 8.31 0.32
CA ALA A 59 -2.91 9.73 0.30
C ALA A 59 -2.38 10.20 -1.06
N VAL A 60 -1.58 9.38 -1.73
CA VAL A 60 -1.09 9.65 -3.09
C VAL A 60 -2.26 9.62 -4.08
N SER A 61 -3.14 8.64 -3.96
CA SER A 61 -4.28 8.47 -4.87
C SER A 61 -5.35 9.54 -4.68
N ALA A 62 -5.45 10.15 -3.49
CA ALA A 62 -6.28 11.33 -3.28
C ALA A 62 -5.83 12.53 -4.12
N GLN A 63 -4.52 12.61 -4.43
CA GLN A 63 -3.92 13.70 -5.21
C GLN A 63 -3.87 13.37 -6.71
N ASP A 64 -3.40 12.17 -7.08
CA ASP A 64 -3.39 11.69 -8.46
C ASP A 64 -3.69 10.18 -8.51
N ARG A 65 -4.83 9.85 -9.13
CA ARG A 65 -5.33 8.47 -9.27
C ARG A 65 -4.73 7.74 -10.46
N LYS A 66 -4.23 8.44 -11.47
CA LYS A 66 -3.85 7.82 -12.75
C LYS A 66 -2.38 7.41 -12.78
N ALA A 67 -1.49 8.35 -12.54
CA ALA A 67 -0.05 8.11 -12.68
C ALA A 67 0.76 9.08 -11.80
N PRO A 68 0.63 8.99 -10.46
CA PRO A 68 1.40 9.81 -9.55
C PRO A 68 2.89 9.67 -9.84
N GLY A 69 3.56 10.80 -10.09
CA GLY A 69 5.01 10.84 -10.24
C GLY A 69 5.73 10.47 -8.95
N ARG A 70 7.00 10.02 -9.06
CA ARG A 70 7.81 9.65 -7.88
C ARG A 70 7.95 10.80 -6.87
N ASP A 71 8.08 12.04 -7.36
CA ASP A 71 8.20 13.21 -6.49
C ASP A 71 6.94 13.42 -5.62
N LEU A 72 5.76 13.20 -6.19
CA LEU A 72 4.49 13.28 -5.45
C LEU A 72 4.43 12.23 -4.35
N ILE A 73 4.86 11.00 -4.65
CA ILE A 73 4.91 9.89 -3.68
C ILE A 73 5.88 10.23 -2.54
N LEU A 74 7.07 10.74 -2.87
CA LEU A 74 8.10 11.09 -1.89
C LEU A 74 7.66 12.24 -0.98
N ASN A 75 7.05 13.29 -1.55
CA ASN A 75 6.53 14.41 -0.79
C ASN A 75 5.40 13.97 0.16
N THR A 76 4.47 13.17 -0.35
CA THR A 76 3.36 12.62 0.45
C THR A 76 3.88 11.73 1.58
N ALA A 77 4.87 10.87 1.30
CA ALA A 77 5.50 10.04 2.33
C ALA A 77 6.23 10.88 3.38
N THR A 78 6.90 11.95 2.97
CA THR A 78 7.58 12.87 3.91
C THR A 78 6.57 13.58 4.81
N GLN A 79 5.40 13.97 4.29
CA GLN A 79 4.32 14.54 5.08
C GLN A 79 3.69 13.54 6.06
N LEU A 80 3.68 12.25 5.74
CA LEU A 80 3.16 11.19 6.61
C LEU A 80 4.17 10.73 7.67
N ALA A 81 5.46 11.04 7.49
CA ALA A 81 6.53 10.66 8.40
C ALA A 81 6.79 11.70 9.52
N GLY A 82 6.33 12.94 9.33
CA GLY A 82 6.40 14.03 10.32
C GLY A 82 5.14 14.08 11.18
#